data_AF-A0A522MXH4-F1
#
_entry.id   AF-A0A522MXH4-F1
#
_cell.length_a   1.000
_cell.length_b   1.000
_cell.length_c   1.000
_cell.angle_alpha   90.00
_cell.angle_beta   90.00
_cell.angle_gamma   90.00
#
_symmetry.space_group_name_H-M   'P 1'
#
loop_
_entity.id
_entity.type
_entity.pdbx_description
1 polymer ?
#
loop_
_entity_poly.entity_id
_entity_poly.type
_entity_poly.pdbx_seq_one_letter_code
_entity_poly.pdbx_strand_id
1 'polypeptide(L)'
;MMKLVTDQAEIVHNVLAFEEQALSSDPAEHEFHAERLRLGKNFVCVRRGKRMFFCPSRYAGYKGNTMAKHDANYEKHGGVTTRRISAVLGGEPKIDAEAEREYQARCARLGAKPQLKKRRYWRI
;
A
#
# COMPACT_ATOMS: atom_id res chain seq x y z
N MET A 1 -10.81 -3.50 -17.01
CA MET A 1 -10.36 -4.13 -15.76
C MET A 1 -8.83 -4.14 -15.68
N MET A 2 -8.24 -3.70 -14.55
CA MET A 2 -6.78 -3.78 -14.34
C MET A 2 -6.31 -5.22 -14.08
N LYS A 3 -5.13 -5.58 -14.60
CA LYS A 3 -4.49 -6.88 -14.31
C LYS A 3 -3.96 -6.91 -12.88
N LEU A 4 -4.03 -8.08 -12.25
CA LEU A 4 -3.44 -8.31 -10.94
C LEU A 4 -1.94 -8.60 -11.08
N VAL A 5 -1.20 -8.35 -10.00
CA VAL A 5 0.22 -8.73 -9.90
C VAL A 5 0.42 -10.24 -10.00
N THR A 6 1.54 -10.68 -10.58
CA THR A 6 1.88 -12.10 -10.75
C THR A 6 3.04 -12.57 -9.87
N ASP A 7 3.86 -11.65 -9.38
CA ASP A 7 5.05 -11.95 -8.59
C ASP A 7 5.34 -10.88 -7.54
N GLN A 8 6.30 -11.17 -6.66
CA GLN A 8 6.71 -10.28 -5.58
C GLN A 8 7.37 -9.00 -6.10
N ALA A 9 8.08 -9.04 -7.23
CA ALA A 9 8.78 -7.88 -7.77
C ALA A 9 7.79 -6.79 -8.21
N GLU A 10 6.67 -7.17 -8.84
CA GLU A 10 5.59 -6.25 -9.19
C GLU A 10 4.93 -5.61 -7.95
N ILE A 11 4.76 -6.37 -6.87
CA ILE A 11 4.27 -5.85 -5.59
C ILE A 11 5.24 -4.81 -5.04
N VAL A 12 6.54 -5.14 -4.97
CA VAL A 12 7.58 -4.23 -4.48
C VAL A 12 7.63 -2.97 -5.34
N HIS A 13 7.57 -3.10 -6.66
CA HIS A 13 7.52 -1.97 -7.58
C HIS A 13 6.35 -1.03 -7.26
N ASN A 14 5.13 -1.58 -7.10
CA ASN A 14 3.96 -0.79 -6.74
C ASN A 14 4.08 -0.11 -5.37
N VAL A 15 4.70 -0.79 -4.38
CA VAL A 15 4.90 -0.21 -3.03
C VAL A 15 5.80 1.01 -3.11
N LEU A 16 6.88 0.93 -3.86
CA LEU A 16 7.84 2.02 -3.99
C LEU A 16 7.27 3.17 -4.81
N ALA A 17 6.62 2.87 -5.95
CA ALA A 17 5.95 3.87 -6.77
C ALA A 17 4.86 4.61 -5.98
N PHE A 18 4.12 3.92 -5.11
CA PHE A 18 3.17 4.56 -4.21
C PHE A 18 3.86 5.50 -3.23
N GLU A 19 4.94 5.07 -2.58
CA GLU A 19 5.65 5.91 -1.59
C GLU A 19 6.41 7.09 -2.22
N GLU A 20 6.79 7.00 -3.49
CA GLU A 20 7.36 8.10 -4.27
C GLU A 20 6.34 9.24 -4.50
N GLN A 21 5.04 8.93 -4.55
CA GLN A 21 3.97 9.96 -4.65
C GLN A 21 3.97 10.92 -3.45
N ALA A 22 4.44 10.46 -2.29
CA ALA A 22 4.60 11.31 -1.12
C ALA A 22 5.72 12.35 -1.25
N LEU A 23 6.57 12.22 -2.27
CA LEU A 23 7.69 13.13 -2.58
C LEU A 23 7.46 13.90 -3.89
N SER A 24 6.32 13.66 -4.55
CA SER A 24 5.97 14.30 -5.81
C SER A 24 5.76 15.80 -5.62
N SER A 25 6.13 16.57 -6.64
CA SER A 25 5.79 18.01 -6.70
C SER A 25 4.32 18.24 -7.08
N ASP A 26 3.61 17.21 -7.53
CA ASP A 26 2.17 17.28 -7.78
C ASP A 26 1.38 17.16 -6.47
N PRO A 27 0.66 18.21 -6.03
CA PRO A 27 -0.14 18.16 -4.81
C PRO A 27 -1.21 17.06 -4.82
N ALA A 28 -1.74 16.71 -6.00
CA ALA A 28 -2.77 15.67 -6.13
C ALA A 28 -2.21 14.28 -5.78
N GLU A 29 -0.98 13.99 -6.19
CA GLU A 29 -0.30 12.73 -5.83
C GLU A 29 0.00 12.66 -4.33
N HIS A 30 0.42 13.78 -3.73
CA HIS A 30 0.67 13.85 -2.29
C HIS A 30 -0.62 13.63 -1.48
N GLU A 31 -1.73 14.29 -1.87
CA GLU A 31 -3.04 14.11 -1.25
C GLU A 31 -3.54 12.68 -1.44
N PHE A 32 -3.49 12.14 -2.66
CA PHE A 32 -3.87 10.77 -2.96
C PHE A 32 -3.11 9.78 -2.07
N HIS A 33 -1.79 9.89 -2.00
CA HIS A 33 -0.96 9.04 -1.16
C HIS A 33 -1.41 9.09 0.31
N ALA A 34 -1.54 10.31 0.87
CA ALA A 34 -1.93 10.49 2.27
C ALA A 34 -3.33 9.91 2.56
N GLU A 35 -4.29 10.14 1.67
CA GLU A 35 -5.67 9.70 1.82
C GLU A 35 -5.78 8.17 1.74
N ARG A 36 -5.09 7.54 0.78
CA ARG A 36 -5.02 6.08 0.65
C ARG A 36 -4.33 5.42 1.84
N LEU A 37 -3.24 6.02 2.35
CA LEU A 37 -2.54 5.56 3.55
C LEU A 37 -3.46 5.64 4.78
N ARG A 38 -4.22 6.74 4.91
CA ARG A 38 -5.17 6.99 6.00
C ARG A 38 -6.31 5.98 6.06
N LEU A 39 -6.86 5.61 4.90
CA LEU A 39 -8.02 4.71 4.77
C LEU A 39 -7.67 3.22 4.79
N GLY A 40 -6.41 2.84 4.52
CA GLY A 40 -6.04 1.44 4.34
C GLY A 40 -6.28 0.55 5.57
N LYS A 41 -6.53 -0.75 5.32
CA LYS A 41 -6.74 -1.79 6.35
C LYS A 41 -5.70 -2.90 6.29
N ASN A 42 -5.47 -3.48 5.09
CA ASN A 42 -4.36 -4.40 4.87
C ASN A 42 -3.29 -3.67 4.04
N PHE A 43 -2.04 -3.76 4.46
CA PHE A 43 -0.89 -3.13 3.82
C PHE A 43 0.15 -4.16 3.44
N VAL A 44 0.82 -3.95 2.32
CA VAL A 44 2.14 -4.52 2.07
C VAL A 44 3.16 -3.53 2.60
N CYS A 45 4.15 -4.00 3.37
CA CYS A 45 5.27 -3.18 3.78
C CYS A 45 6.61 -3.79 3.35
N VAL A 46 7.47 -2.96 2.79
CA VAL A 46 8.81 -3.32 2.31
C VAL A 46 9.85 -2.67 3.21
N ARG A 47 10.81 -3.45 3.75
CA ARG A 47 11.95 -2.88 4.47
C ARG A 47 13.11 -2.62 3.50
N ARG A 48 13.62 -1.38 3.46
CA ARG A 48 14.92 -1.06 2.82
C ARG A 48 15.80 -0.30 3.79
N GLY A 49 16.89 -0.95 4.20
CA GLY A 49 17.76 -0.44 5.26
C GLY A 49 16.96 -0.18 6.54
N LYS A 50 17.08 1.05 7.08
CA LYS A 50 16.37 1.45 8.30
C LYS A 50 14.92 1.90 8.08
N ARG A 51 14.44 2.00 6.84
CA ARG A 51 13.10 2.53 6.51
C ARG A 51 12.14 1.42 6.12
N MET A 52 10.88 1.58 6.50
CA MET A 52 9.76 0.75 6.06
C MET A 52 8.83 1.59 5.18
N PHE A 53 8.46 1.02 4.04
CA PHE A 53 7.60 1.61 3.02
C PHE A 53 6.26 0.90 3.06
N PHE A 54 5.14 1.62 2.93
CA PHE A 54 3.80 1.07 3.12
C PHE A 54 2.92 1.32 1.90
N CYS A 55 2.17 0.31 1.49
CA CYS A 55 1.21 0.45 0.40
C CYS A 55 -0.09 -0.29 0.73
N PRO A 56 -1.26 0.36 0.60
CA PRO A 56 -2.53 -0.33 0.74
C PRO A 56 -2.66 -1.49 -0.25
N SER A 57 -3.14 -2.65 0.21
CA SER A 57 -3.33 -3.86 -0.62
C SER A 57 -4.08 -3.63 -1.92
N ARG A 58 -5.07 -2.73 -1.95
CA ARG A 58 -5.81 -2.41 -3.18
C ARG A 58 -4.95 -1.68 -4.20
N TYR A 59 -3.93 -0.94 -3.77
CA TYR A 59 -3.00 -0.31 -4.68
C TYR A 59 -1.89 -1.30 -5.09
N ALA A 60 -1.30 -2.00 -4.10
CA ALA A 60 -0.18 -2.91 -4.32
C ALA A 60 -0.52 -4.11 -5.23
N GLY A 61 -1.78 -4.57 -5.24
CA GLY A 61 -2.17 -5.81 -5.90
C GLY A 61 -2.55 -5.70 -7.39
N TYR A 62 -2.61 -4.48 -7.96
CA TYR A 62 -2.83 -4.30 -9.40
C TYR A 62 -1.51 -3.97 -10.10
N LYS A 63 -1.23 -4.62 -11.22
CA LYS A 63 0.04 -4.50 -11.94
C LYS A 63 0.27 -3.07 -12.47
N GLY A 64 1.44 -2.51 -12.18
CA GLY A 64 1.87 -1.18 -12.66
C GLY A 64 0.86 -0.09 -12.34
N ASN A 65 0.34 -0.12 -11.10
CA ASN A 65 -0.72 0.78 -10.68
C ASN A 65 -0.17 2.18 -10.44
N THR A 66 -0.92 3.18 -10.88
CA THR A 66 -0.64 4.62 -10.71
C THR A 66 -1.86 5.29 -10.10
N MET A 67 -1.76 6.54 -9.63
CA MET A 67 -2.94 7.30 -9.18
C MET A 67 -4.06 7.30 -10.24
N ALA A 68 -3.73 7.71 -11.47
CA ALA A 68 -4.69 7.78 -12.58
C ALA A 68 -5.35 6.42 -12.88
N LYS A 69 -4.57 5.33 -12.96
CA LYS A 69 -5.12 3.99 -13.20
C LYS A 69 -5.97 3.51 -12.03
N HIS A 70 -5.53 3.81 -10.80
CA HIS A 70 -6.25 3.44 -9.60
C HIS A 70 -7.62 4.11 -9.56
N ASP A 71 -7.70 5.40 -9.86
CA ASP A 71 -8.96 6.14 -9.82
C ASP A 71 -9.90 5.74 -10.95
N ALA A 72 -9.38 5.54 -12.18
CA ALA A 72 -10.16 5.06 -13.33
C ALA A 72 -10.68 3.61 -13.17
N ASN A 73 -10.09 2.81 -12.28
CA ASN A 73 -10.54 1.44 -12.03
C ASN A 73 -11.72 1.41 -11.05
N TYR A 74 -12.96 1.53 -11.54
CA TYR A 74 -14.17 1.46 -10.71
C TYR A 74 -14.41 0.09 -10.08
N GLU A 75 -13.89 -0.98 -10.69
CA GLU A 75 -14.03 -2.37 -10.22
C GLU A 75 -12.97 -2.76 -9.18
N LYS A 76 -12.16 -1.80 -8.71
CA LYS A 76 -11.07 -2.05 -7.75
C LYS A 76 -11.60 -2.64 -6.45
N HIS A 77 -11.23 -3.88 -6.14
CA HIS A 77 -11.75 -4.60 -4.99
C HIS A 77 -10.65 -5.17 -4.10
N GLY A 78 -10.65 -4.78 -2.82
CA GLY A 78 -9.61 -5.17 -1.87
C GLY A 78 -9.59 -6.67 -1.57
N GLY A 79 -10.73 -7.35 -1.68
CA GLY A 79 -10.80 -8.81 -1.51
C GLY A 79 -10.05 -9.57 -2.61
N VAL A 80 -10.10 -9.05 -3.84
CA VAL A 80 -9.40 -9.66 -4.99
C VAL A 80 -7.89 -9.45 -4.86
N THR A 81 -7.46 -8.23 -4.52
CA THR A 81 -6.04 -7.95 -4.34
C THR A 81 -5.46 -8.64 -3.11
N THR A 82 -6.21 -8.74 -2.00
CA THR A 82 -5.78 -9.47 -0.79
C THR A 82 -5.50 -10.93 -1.13
N ARG A 83 -6.46 -11.64 -1.77
CA ARG A 83 -6.27 -13.05 -2.16
C ARG A 83 -5.08 -13.22 -3.09
N ARG A 84 -4.90 -12.31 -4.05
CA ARG A 84 -3.76 -12.38 -4.97
C ARG A 84 -2.43 -12.16 -4.27
N ILE A 85 -2.32 -11.12 -3.44
CA ILE A 85 -1.09 -10.80 -2.70
C ILE A 85 -0.74 -11.98 -1.79
N SER A 86 -1.71 -12.56 -1.08
CA SER A 86 -1.45 -13.72 -0.23
C SER A 86 -0.94 -14.93 -1.03
N ALA A 87 -1.48 -15.17 -2.23
CA ALA A 87 -1.00 -16.25 -3.10
C ALA A 87 0.43 -16.00 -3.59
N VAL A 88 0.77 -14.76 -3.95
CA VAL A 88 2.11 -14.38 -4.42
C VAL A 88 3.14 -14.43 -3.29
N LEU A 89 2.79 -13.97 -2.09
CA LEU A 89 3.69 -13.88 -0.94
C LEU A 89 3.66 -15.13 -0.04
N GLY A 90 2.86 -16.14 -0.38
CA GLY A 90 2.78 -17.40 0.36
C GLY A 90 2.14 -17.29 1.75
N GLY A 91 1.31 -16.28 2.03
CA GLY A 91 0.67 -16.12 3.33
C GLY A 91 -0.28 -14.95 3.47
N GLU A 92 -1.14 -14.99 4.50
CA GLU A 92 -2.10 -13.94 4.83
C GLU A 92 -1.48 -12.77 5.61
N PRO A 93 -2.04 -11.55 5.54
CA PRO A 93 -1.53 -10.42 6.29
C PRO A 93 -1.84 -10.60 7.78
N LYS A 94 -0.88 -10.26 8.65
CA LYS A 94 -0.97 -10.50 10.10
C LYS A 94 -0.90 -9.21 10.89
N ILE A 95 -1.35 -9.27 12.14
CA ILE A 95 -1.11 -8.18 13.11
C ILE A 95 0.38 -8.15 13.38
N ASP A 96 0.95 -6.95 13.35
CA ASP A 96 2.38 -6.74 13.46
C ASP A 96 2.65 -5.43 14.17
N ALA A 97 3.13 -5.52 15.42
CA ALA A 97 3.31 -4.35 16.27
C ALA A 97 4.46 -3.44 15.82
N GLU A 98 5.50 -4.01 15.21
CA GLU A 98 6.62 -3.24 14.65
C GLU A 98 6.16 -2.46 13.41
N ALA A 99 5.47 -3.14 12.49
CA ALA A 99 4.95 -2.52 11.29
C ALA A 99 3.88 -1.45 11.61
N GLU A 100 3.00 -1.69 12.58
CA GLU A 100 2.02 -0.68 13.03
C GLU A 100 2.73 0.55 13.59
N ARG A 101 3.76 0.39 14.44
CA ARG A 101 4.52 1.53 14.98
C ARG A 101 5.17 2.37 13.89
N GLU A 102 5.82 1.71 12.92
CA GLU A 102 6.44 2.39 11.77
C GLU A 102 5.41 3.06 10.85
N TYR A 103 4.26 2.43 10.66
CA TYR A 103 3.12 2.99 9.91
C TYR A 103 2.59 4.26 10.59
N GLN A 104 2.40 4.24 11.91
CA GLN A 104 1.93 5.40 12.68
C GLN A 104 2.94 6.54 12.58
N ALA A 105 4.24 6.26 12.71
CA ALA A 105 5.29 7.24 12.50
C ALA A 105 5.30 7.80 11.08
N ARG A 106 5.04 6.97 10.06
CA ARG A 106 4.90 7.40 8.66
C ARG A 106 3.72 8.34 8.48
N CYS A 107 2.55 8.00 9.03
CA CYS A 107 1.36 8.85 8.98
C CYS A 107 1.60 10.21 9.66
N ALA A 108 2.22 10.21 10.85
CA ALA A 108 2.54 11.43 11.58
C ALA A 108 3.47 12.37 10.78
N ARG A 109 4.51 11.83 10.13
CA ARG A 109 5.40 12.60 9.25
C ARG A 109 4.69 13.23 8.05
N LEU A 110 3.59 12.64 7.59
CA LEU A 110 2.79 13.12 6.47
C LEU A 110 1.63 14.03 6.91
N GLY A 111 1.47 14.28 8.21
CA GLY A 111 0.30 14.98 8.75
C GLY A 111 -1.02 14.20 8.58
N ALA A 112 -0.96 12.92 8.19
CA ALA A 112 -2.14 12.08 7.98
C ALA A 112 -2.65 11.52 9.31
N LYS A 113 -3.95 11.65 9.56
CA LYS A 113 -4.62 11.07 10.76
C LYS A 113 -5.26 9.72 10.42
N PRO A 114 -4.59 8.58 10.64
CA PRO A 114 -5.08 7.26 10.26
C PRO A 114 -6.46 6.96 10.87
N GLN A 115 -7.35 6.30 10.11
CA GLN A 115 -8.61 5.83 10.68
C GLN A 115 -8.38 4.77 11.76
N LEU A 116 -9.26 4.71 12.76
CA LEU A 116 -9.21 3.69 13.80
C LEU A 116 -9.60 2.32 13.21
N LYS A 117 -8.58 1.55 12.83
CA LYS A 117 -8.72 0.23 12.20
C LYS A 117 -7.70 -0.73 12.76
N LYS A 118 -8.10 -1.98 12.95
CA LYS A 118 -7.17 -3.09 13.21
C LYS A 118 -6.48 -3.46 11.89
N ARG A 119 -5.28 -2.92 11.68
CA ARG A 119 -4.50 -3.14 10.45
C ARG A 119 -3.77 -4.48 10.48
N ARG A 120 -3.44 -4.94 9.27
CA ARG A 120 -2.65 -6.17 9.06
C ARG A 120 -1.66 -5.95 7.93
N TYR A 121 -0.55 -6.67 7.98
CA TYR A 121 0.62 -6.44 7.16
C TYR A 121 1.13 -7.73 6.51
N TRP A 122 1.48 -7.65 5.23
CA TRP A 122 2.50 -8.53 4.66
C TRP A 122 3.83 -7.81 4.75
N ARG A 123 4.83 -8.44 5.36
CA ARG A 123 6.17 -7.87 5.51
C ARG A 123 7.10 -8.55 4.50
N ILE A 124 7.78 -7.75 3.69
CA ILE A 124 8.75 -8.17 2.67
C ILE A 124 10.03 -7.34 2.72
#